data_AF-A0AAD7J1E8-F1
#
_entry.id   AF-A0AAD7J1E8-F1
#
_cell.length_a   1.000
_cell.length_b   1.000
_cell.length_c   1.000
_cell.angle_alpha   90.00
_cell.angle_beta   90.00
_cell.angle_gamma   90.00
#
_symmetry.space_group_name_H-M   'P 1'
#
loop_
_entity.id
_entity.type
_entity.pdbx_description
1 polymer ?
#
loop_
_entity_poly.entity_id
_entity_poly.type
_entity_poly.pdbx_seq_one_letter_code
_entity_poly.pdbx_strand_id
1 'polypeptide(L)'
;ALREQAIEEGDRMAQSFAQSQEARRRGFRAEARRLAAVGKEHQRAMEALNETASEMIFQGMPPLDREPNEVDLHGLFVKEAEVRVKAAILAGEQRGDPLVRFIVGQGLHTTGGVLNARLKPALIDYVGRMPRTVEQDPRNAGVLVVSL
;
A
#
# COMPACT_ATOMS: atom_id res chain seq x y z
N ALA A 1 -9.18 8.62 11.09
CA ALA A 1 -10.55 8.06 10.95
C ALA A 1 -10.52 6.55 10.63
N LEU A 2 -10.67 6.07 9.38
CA LEU A 2 -10.69 4.61 9.11
C LEU A 2 -9.30 3.96 9.01
N ARG A 3 -8.33 4.60 8.34
CA ARG A 3 -6.95 4.08 8.26
C ARG A 3 -6.26 4.03 9.62
N GLU A 4 -6.55 5.00 10.46
CA GLU A 4 -6.04 5.07 11.83
C GLU A 4 -6.58 3.91 12.67
N GLN A 5 -7.87 3.59 12.55
CA GLN A 5 -8.46 2.39 13.15
C GLN A 5 -7.84 1.10 12.58
N ALA A 6 -7.55 1.04 11.28
CA ALA A 6 -6.86 -0.10 10.69
C ALA A 6 -5.45 -0.28 11.27
N ILE A 7 -4.71 0.82 11.51
CA ILE A 7 -3.41 0.79 12.16
C ILE A 7 -3.53 0.26 13.60
N GLU A 8 -4.50 0.75 14.37
CA GLU A 8 -4.75 0.27 15.73
C GLU A 8 -5.08 -1.24 15.77
N GLU A 9 -5.91 -1.72 14.85
CA GLU A 9 -6.21 -3.15 14.70
C GLU A 9 -4.96 -3.96 14.30
N GLY A 10 -4.08 -3.39 13.46
CA GLY A 10 -2.78 -3.97 13.13
C GLY A 10 -1.84 -4.10 14.33
N ASP A 11 -1.81 -3.11 15.22
CA ASP A 11 -1.01 -3.15 16.45
C ASP A 11 -1.55 -4.20 17.43
N ARG A 12 -2.88 -4.30 17.59
CA ARG A 12 -3.54 -5.34 18.41
C ARG A 12 -3.31 -6.75 17.86
N MET A 13 -3.34 -6.91 16.53
CA MET A 13 -2.97 -8.14 15.84
C MET A 13 -1.54 -8.54 16.18
N ALA A 14 -0.58 -7.63 16.01
CA ALA A 14 0.83 -7.89 16.27
C ALA A 14 1.09 -8.28 17.73
N GLN A 15 0.46 -7.58 18.67
CA GLN A 15 0.52 -7.91 20.10
C GLN A 15 -0.03 -9.32 20.39
N SER A 16 -1.19 -9.66 19.83
CA SER A 16 -1.84 -10.97 20.03
C SER A 16 -0.99 -12.11 19.51
N PHE A 17 -0.36 -11.95 18.33
CA PHE A 17 0.55 -12.95 17.79
C PHE A 17 1.85 -13.07 18.57
N ALA A 18 2.41 -11.96 19.06
CA ALA A 18 3.58 -12.00 19.93
C ALA A 18 3.29 -12.77 21.24
N GLN A 19 2.15 -12.51 21.87
CA GLN A 19 1.71 -13.24 23.07
C GLN A 19 1.42 -14.71 22.77
N SER A 20 0.80 -15.03 21.62
CA SER A 20 0.57 -16.41 21.19
C SER A 20 1.88 -17.20 21.01
N GLN A 21 2.87 -16.59 20.37
CA GLN A 21 4.21 -17.15 20.19
C GLN A 21 4.87 -17.44 21.54
N GLU A 22 4.81 -16.49 22.47
CA GLU A 22 5.35 -16.64 23.82
C GLU A 22 4.65 -17.76 24.61
N ALA A 23 3.31 -17.80 24.58
CA ALA A 23 2.53 -18.86 25.21
C ALA A 23 2.89 -20.25 24.64
N ARG A 24 3.12 -20.34 23.32
CA ARG A 24 3.58 -21.57 22.67
C ARG A 24 4.97 -21.98 23.14
N ARG A 25 5.92 -21.04 23.27
CA ARG A 25 7.28 -21.31 23.81
C ARG A 25 7.24 -21.82 25.25
N ARG A 26 6.31 -21.30 26.07
CA ARG A 26 6.08 -21.75 27.45
C ARG A 26 5.28 -23.06 27.56
N GLY A 27 4.84 -23.64 26.46
CA GLY A 27 4.05 -24.88 26.43
C GLY A 27 2.55 -24.70 26.68
N PHE A 28 2.05 -23.48 26.84
CA PHE A 28 0.63 -23.18 27.06
C PHE A 28 -0.18 -23.23 25.75
N ARG A 29 -0.38 -24.44 25.22
CA ARG A 29 -0.99 -24.68 23.90
C ARG A 29 -2.43 -24.15 23.75
N ALA A 30 -3.26 -24.24 24.79
CA ALA A 30 -4.62 -23.73 24.76
C ALA A 30 -4.64 -22.20 24.66
N GLU A 31 -3.84 -21.53 25.48
CA GLU A 31 -3.75 -20.07 25.48
C GLU A 31 -3.13 -19.53 24.19
N ALA A 32 -2.09 -20.19 23.67
CA ALA A 32 -1.51 -19.84 22.38
C ALA A 32 -2.54 -19.89 21.24
N ARG A 33 -3.43 -20.91 21.24
CA ARG A 33 -4.50 -21.02 20.24
C ARG A 33 -5.54 -19.91 20.39
N ARG A 34 -5.94 -19.58 21.62
CA ARG A 34 -6.88 -18.50 21.92
C ARG A 34 -6.34 -17.15 21.42
N LEU A 35 -5.11 -16.81 21.79
CA LEU A 35 -4.44 -15.58 21.37
C LEU A 35 -4.24 -15.50 19.84
N ALA A 36 -3.95 -16.64 19.20
CA ALA A 36 -3.86 -16.70 17.73
C ALA A 36 -5.22 -16.47 17.05
N ALA A 37 -6.33 -16.93 17.65
CA ALA A 37 -7.67 -16.67 17.13
C ALA A 37 -8.01 -15.17 17.23
N VAL A 38 -7.73 -14.54 18.38
CA VAL A 38 -7.89 -13.09 18.58
C VAL A 38 -7.05 -12.29 17.58
N GLY A 39 -5.79 -12.69 17.36
CA GLY A 39 -4.94 -12.05 16.35
C GLY A 39 -5.52 -12.13 14.94
N LYS A 40 -6.16 -13.24 14.57
CA LYS A 40 -6.84 -13.38 13.27
C LYS A 40 -8.10 -12.52 13.16
N GLU A 41 -8.82 -12.28 14.26
CA GLU A 41 -9.97 -11.38 14.27
C GLU A 41 -9.53 -9.94 14.00
N HIS A 42 -8.49 -9.48 14.71
CA HIS A 42 -7.87 -8.17 14.47
C HIS A 42 -7.32 -8.04 13.05
N GLN A 43 -6.72 -9.11 12.50
CA GLN A 43 -6.27 -9.12 11.10
C GLN A 43 -7.44 -8.86 10.14
N ARG A 44 -8.56 -9.57 10.29
CA ARG A 44 -9.75 -9.39 9.44
C ARG A 44 -10.35 -7.99 9.57
N ALA A 45 -10.40 -7.45 10.80
CA ALA A 45 -10.90 -6.10 11.05
C ALA A 45 -10.00 -5.05 10.38
N MET A 46 -8.68 -5.17 10.53
CA MET A 46 -7.71 -4.33 9.83
C MET A 46 -7.88 -4.41 8.31
N GLU A 47 -7.99 -5.61 7.74
CA GLU A 47 -8.17 -5.82 6.29
C GLU A 47 -9.45 -5.14 5.79
N ALA A 48 -10.59 -5.34 6.47
CA ALA A 48 -11.86 -4.72 6.09
C ALA A 48 -11.86 -3.19 6.22
N LEU A 49 -11.23 -2.65 7.28
CA LEU A 49 -11.08 -1.21 7.47
C LEU A 49 -10.18 -0.60 6.40
N ASN A 50 -9.10 -1.29 6.02
CA ASN A 50 -8.24 -0.86 4.93
C ASN A 50 -8.97 -0.91 3.58
N GLU A 51 -9.71 -1.97 3.31
CA GLU A 51 -10.53 -2.09 2.09
C GLU A 51 -11.57 -0.97 2.01
N THR A 52 -12.32 -0.73 3.09
CA THR A 52 -13.30 0.36 3.14
C THR A 52 -12.64 1.73 3.01
N ALA A 53 -11.51 1.95 3.69
CA ALA A 53 -10.78 3.20 3.56
C ALA A 53 -10.24 3.40 2.14
N SER A 54 -9.81 2.32 1.51
CA SER A 54 -9.35 2.31 0.12
C SER A 54 -10.48 2.62 -0.84
N GLU A 55 -11.65 2.02 -0.64
CA GLU A 55 -12.85 2.30 -1.43
C GLU A 55 -13.34 3.73 -1.24
N MET A 56 -13.32 4.27 -0.02
CA MET A 56 -13.67 5.67 0.22
C MET A 56 -12.68 6.64 -0.44
N ILE A 57 -11.40 6.28 -0.47
CA ILE A 57 -10.37 7.01 -1.23
C ILE A 57 -10.61 6.85 -2.73
N PHE A 58 -11.06 5.69 -3.19
CA PHE A 58 -11.37 5.44 -4.59
C PHE A 58 -12.61 6.19 -5.09
N GLN A 59 -13.69 6.24 -4.28
CA GLN A 59 -14.97 6.86 -4.63
C GLN A 59 -15.03 8.36 -4.33
N GLY A 60 -14.31 8.82 -3.29
CA GLY A 60 -14.37 10.20 -2.82
C GLY A 60 -13.32 11.14 -3.39
N MET A 61 -12.34 10.63 -4.14
CA MET A 61 -11.31 11.47 -4.73
C MET A 61 -11.75 11.95 -6.12
N PRO A 62 -11.74 13.28 -6.40
CA PRO A 62 -11.62 13.73 -7.78
C PRO A 62 -10.40 13.04 -8.40
N PRO A 63 -10.32 12.86 -9.74
CA PRO A 63 -9.10 12.32 -10.34
C PRO A 63 -7.91 13.04 -9.72
N LEU A 64 -7.05 12.26 -9.06
CA LEU A 64 -5.82 12.72 -8.39
C LEU A 64 -4.80 13.27 -9.40
N ASP A 65 -5.23 13.32 -10.65
CA ASP A 65 -4.45 13.64 -11.81
C ASP A 65 -4.43 15.15 -11.88
N ARG A 66 -3.42 15.73 -11.25
CA ARG A 66 -3.11 17.16 -11.38
C ARG A 66 -2.84 17.53 -12.84
N GLU A 67 -2.37 16.56 -13.61
CA GLU A 67 -2.14 16.57 -15.05
C GLU A 67 -2.59 15.23 -15.64
N PRO A 68 -2.99 15.16 -16.93
CA PRO A 68 -3.51 13.92 -17.55
C PRO A 68 -2.58 12.70 -17.40
N ASN A 69 -1.27 12.95 -17.28
CA ASN A 69 -0.22 11.96 -17.19
C ASN A 69 0.45 11.88 -15.81
N GLU A 70 -0.16 12.41 -14.76
CA GLU A 70 0.31 12.28 -13.38
C GLU A 70 -0.72 11.54 -12.54
N VAL A 71 -0.31 10.51 -11.79
CA VAL A 71 -1.19 9.67 -10.99
C VAL A 71 -0.63 9.57 -9.59
N ASP A 72 -1.45 9.98 -8.62
CA ASP A 72 -1.06 9.90 -7.23
C ASP A 72 -1.33 8.52 -6.62
N LEU A 73 -0.30 7.92 -6.04
CA LEU A 73 -0.32 6.61 -5.39
C LEU A 73 0.09 6.72 -3.92
N HIS A 74 0.35 7.93 -3.38
CA HIS A 74 0.87 8.06 -2.03
C HIS A 74 -0.11 7.47 -1.01
N GLY A 75 0.43 6.67 -0.09
CA GLY A 75 -0.39 6.01 0.94
C GLY A 75 -1.33 4.93 0.42
N LEU A 76 -1.23 4.50 -0.85
CA LEU A 76 -1.86 3.26 -1.30
C LEU A 76 -1.05 2.05 -0.84
N PHE A 77 -1.73 0.92 -0.62
CA PHE A 77 -1.07 -0.37 -0.50
C PHE A 77 -0.48 -0.78 -1.85
N VAL A 78 0.56 -1.61 -1.82
CA VAL A 78 1.25 -2.08 -3.04
C VAL A 78 0.28 -2.66 -4.06
N LYS A 79 -0.65 -3.51 -3.64
CA LYS A 79 -1.62 -4.15 -4.55
C LYS A 79 -2.61 -3.18 -5.19
N GLU A 80 -3.03 -2.16 -4.45
CA GLU A 80 -3.90 -1.11 -4.97
C GLU A 80 -3.16 -0.25 -6.01
N ALA A 81 -1.91 0.09 -5.69
CA ALA A 81 -1.05 0.85 -6.57
C ALA A 81 -0.75 0.10 -7.87
N GLU A 82 -0.49 -1.21 -7.83
CA GLU A 82 -0.32 -2.04 -9.04
C GLU A 82 -1.54 -1.94 -9.98
N VAL A 83 -2.76 -2.01 -9.43
CA VAL A 83 -4.00 -1.87 -10.22
C VAL A 83 -4.11 -0.50 -10.87
N ARG A 84 -3.83 0.57 -10.10
CA ARG A 84 -3.89 1.95 -10.58
C ARG A 84 -2.84 2.24 -11.65
N VAL A 85 -1.62 1.73 -11.46
CA VAL A 85 -0.53 1.85 -12.45
C VAL A 85 -0.94 1.21 -13.77
N LYS A 86 -1.50 -0.01 -13.75
CA LYS A 86 -1.94 -0.70 -14.97
C LYS A 86 -3.02 0.08 -15.71
N ALA A 87 -4.02 0.61 -14.98
CA ALA A 87 -5.09 1.41 -15.58
C ALA A 87 -4.57 2.72 -16.18
N ALA A 88 -3.66 3.41 -15.47
CA ALA A 88 -3.06 4.65 -15.92
C ALA A 88 -2.19 4.49 -17.17
N ILE A 89 -1.39 3.43 -17.22
CA ILE A 89 -0.58 3.07 -18.39
C ILE A 89 -1.48 2.87 -19.62
N LEU A 90 -2.52 2.05 -19.49
CA LEU A 90 -3.45 1.79 -20.60
C LEU A 90 -4.15 3.08 -21.07
N ALA A 91 -4.58 3.93 -20.14
CA ALA A 91 -5.22 5.20 -20.46
C ALA A 91 -4.26 6.17 -21.17
N GLY A 92 -3.00 6.24 -20.72
CA GLY A 92 -1.98 7.08 -21.35
C GLY A 92 -1.61 6.60 -22.75
N GLU A 93 -1.51 5.28 -22.98
CA GLU A 93 -1.28 4.72 -24.32
C GLU A 93 -2.40 5.09 -25.28
N GLN A 94 -3.65 5.01 -24.82
CA GLN A 94 -4.82 5.39 -25.62
C GLN A 94 -4.84 6.90 -25.96
N ARG A 95 -4.30 7.74 -25.09
CA ARG A 95 -4.15 9.19 -25.34
C ARG A 95 -2.93 9.52 -26.20
N GLY A 96 -1.99 8.60 -26.35
CA GLY A 96 -0.71 8.84 -27.02
C GLY A 96 0.30 9.60 -26.15
N ASP A 97 0.18 9.50 -24.83
CA ASP A 97 1.13 10.11 -23.90
C ASP A 97 2.50 9.39 -24.02
N PRO A 98 3.64 10.11 -23.94
CA PRO A 98 4.95 9.48 -24.00
C PRO A 98 5.39 8.85 -22.66
N LEU A 99 4.78 9.29 -21.55
CA LEU A 99 5.13 8.87 -20.19
C LEU A 99 3.97 9.08 -19.22
N VAL A 100 4.02 8.39 -18.08
CA VAL A 100 3.17 8.64 -16.90
C VAL A 100 4.05 8.85 -15.68
N ARG A 101 3.65 9.80 -14.83
CA ARG A 101 4.31 10.14 -13.57
C ARG A 101 3.49 9.57 -12.42
N PHE A 102 4.12 8.78 -11.56
CA PHE A 102 3.49 8.19 -10.38
C PHE A 102 4.04 8.81 -9.11
N ILE A 103 3.19 9.48 -8.33
CA ILE A 103 3.57 10.03 -7.03
C ILE A 103 3.47 8.92 -5.99
N VAL A 104 4.60 8.40 -5.54
CA VAL A 104 4.69 7.25 -4.61
C VAL A 104 5.04 7.67 -3.18
N GLY A 105 5.34 8.95 -2.97
CA GLY A 105 5.82 9.50 -1.70
C GLY A 105 7.33 9.28 -1.51
N GLN A 106 7.95 10.07 -0.63
CA GLN A 106 9.42 10.12 -0.49
C GLN A 106 10.03 8.88 0.19
N GLY A 107 9.22 7.95 0.69
CA GLY A 107 9.73 6.77 1.41
C GLY A 107 10.39 7.09 2.75
N LEU A 108 10.24 8.32 3.27
CA LEU A 108 10.70 8.67 4.61
C LEU A 108 9.88 7.88 5.63
N HIS A 109 10.56 7.26 6.61
CA HIS A 109 9.96 6.58 7.74
C HIS A 109 9.18 7.58 8.61
N THR A 110 7.98 7.95 8.19
CA THR A 110 7.05 8.69 9.05
C THR A 110 6.50 7.73 10.09
N THR A 111 6.52 8.18 11.35
CA THR A 111 5.87 7.55 12.50
C THR A 111 4.41 7.30 12.15
N GLY A 112 4.07 6.07 11.74
CA GLY A 112 2.76 5.79 11.11
C GLY A 112 2.76 4.68 10.05
N GLY A 113 3.91 4.11 9.69
CA GLY A 113 3.92 2.71 9.25
C GLY A 113 4.63 2.41 7.93
N VAL A 114 5.20 1.21 7.96
CA VAL A 114 5.87 0.38 6.94
C VAL A 114 5.35 0.48 5.49
N LEU A 115 4.17 1.05 5.24
CA LEU A 115 3.46 1.05 3.97
C LEU A 115 4.14 1.93 2.89
N ASN A 116 4.52 3.17 3.23
CA ASN A 116 5.15 4.09 2.27
C ASN A 116 6.58 3.68 1.91
N ALA A 117 7.31 3.04 2.83
CA ALA A 117 8.67 2.57 2.58
C ALA A 117 8.72 1.40 1.58
N ARG A 118 7.65 0.60 1.51
CA ARG A 118 7.57 -0.59 0.62
C ARG A 118 6.95 -0.29 -0.73
N LEU A 119 6.14 0.76 -0.85
CA LEU A 119 5.42 1.09 -2.07
C LEU A 119 6.35 1.36 -3.25
N LYS A 120 7.29 2.30 -3.08
CA LYS A 120 8.26 2.67 -4.12
C LYS A 120 9.08 1.49 -4.65
N PRO A 121 9.78 0.69 -3.82
CA PRO A 121 10.55 -0.45 -4.34
C PRO A 121 9.65 -1.52 -4.99
N ALA A 122 8.44 -1.75 -4.47
CA ALA A 122 7.51 -2.70 -5.07
C ALA A 122 7.00 -2.26 -6.44
N LEU A 123 6.76 -0.96 -6.64
CA LEU A 123 6.34 -0.43 -7.93
C LEU A 123 7.45 -0.45 -8.97
N ILE A 124 8.69 -0.16 -8.56
CA ILE A 124 9.86 -0.30 -9.45
C ILE A 124 9.97 -1.75 -9.94
N ASP A 125 9.86 -2.74 -9.04
CA ASP A 125 9.87 -4.16 -9.41
C ASP A 125 8.67 -4.54 -10.30
N TYR A 126 7.46 -4.06 -9.96
CA TYR A 126 6.26 -4.35 -10.75
C TYR A 126 6.35 -3.82 -12.19
N VAL A 127 6.76 -2.56 -12.38
CA VAL A 127 6.91 -1.96 -13.71
C VAL A 127 8.11 -2.54 -14.44
N GLY A 128 9.20 -2.84 -13.74
CA GLY A 128 10.40 -3.46 -14.34
C GLY A 128 10.17 -4.86 -14.93
N ARG A 129 9.07 -5.53 -14.57
CA ARG A 129 8.63 -6.78 -15.20
C ARG A 129 7.87 -6.56 -16.52
N MET A 130 7.58 -5.32 -16.87
CA MET A 130 6.97 -4.92 -18.14
C MET A 130 8.08 -4.47 -19.12
N PRO A 131 7.82 -4.45 -20.44
CA PRO A 131 8.76 -3.91 -21.42
C PRO A 131 8.75 -2.36 -21.39
N ARG A 132 8.99 -1.77 -20.21
CA ARG A 132 8.91 -0.33 -19.95
C ARG A 132 10.08 0.13 -19.09
N THR A 133 10.48 1.38 -19.26
CA THR A 133 11.49 2.01 -18.41
C THR A 133 10.82 2.69 -17.23
N VAL A 134 11.35 2.49 -16.03
CA VAL A 134 10.95 3.21 -14.82
C VAL A 134 12.16 3.96 -14.27
N GLU A 135 12.01 5.28 -14.12
CA GLU A 135 13.05 6.16 -13.58
C GLU A 135 12.50 6.94 -12.40
N GLN A 136 13.39 7.32 -11.48
CA GLN A 136 13.04 8.26 -10.44
C GLN A 136 13.17 9.69 -10.96
N ASP A 137 12.21 10.55 -10.66
CA ASP A 137 12.31 11.96 -11.04
C ASP A 137 13.52 12.62 -10.32
N PRO A 138 14.43 13.29 -11.04
CA PRO A 138 15.65 13.86 -10.48
C PRO A 138 15.38 15.05 -9.54
N ARG A 139 14.21 15.69 -9.65
CA ARG A 139 13.79 16.84 -8.84
C ARG A 139 12.85 16.44 -7.70
N ASN A 140 12.20 15.28 -7.80
CA ASN A 140 11.31 14.79 -6.75
C ASN A 140 11.49 13.29 -6.49
N ALA A 141 12.17 12.99 -5.39
CA ALA A 141 12.46 11.61 -5.02
C ALA A 141 11.23 10.72 -4.74
N GLY A 142 10.06 11.33 -4.53
CA GLY A 142 8.79 10.66 -4.35
C GLY A 142 7.98 10.45 -5.64
N VAL A 143 8.57 10.69 -6.81
CA VAL A 143 7.93 10.49 -8.11
C VAL A 143 8.72 9.49 -8.94
N LEU A 144 7.99 8.55 -9.57
CA LEU A 144 8.50 7.63 -10.58
C LEU A 144 7.95 8.03 -11.95
N VAL A 145 8.78 8.00 -12.98
CA VAL A 145 8.41 8.29 -14.36
C VAL A 145 8.50 6.98 -15.15
N VAL A 146 7.42 6.62 -15.82
CA VAL A 146 7.31 5.38 -16.60
C VAL A 146 7.06 5.70 -18.06
N SER A 147 7.85 5.13 -18.96
CA SER A 147 7.66 5.26 -20.41
C SER A 147 6.44 4.47 -20.88
N LEU A 148 5.64 5.06 -21.76
CA LEU A 148 4.51 4.38 -22.39
C LEU A 148 4.86 3.69 -23.70
#